data_AF-A0A519QCL2-F1
#
_entry.id   AF-A0A519QCL2-F1
#
_cell.length_a   1.000
_cell.length_b   1.000
_cell.length_c   1.000
_cell.angle_alpha   90.00
_cell.angle_beta   90.00
_cell.angle_gamma   90.00
#
_symmetry.space_group_name_H-M   'P 1'
#
loop_
_entity.id
_entity.type
_entity.pdbx_description
1 polymer ?
#
loop_
_entity_poly.entity_id
_entity_poly.type
_entity_poly.pdbx_seq_one_letter_code
_entity_poly.pdbx_strand_id
1 'polypeptide(L)'
;RKLERELADAKKALALGGGGAKAEAADEEVGGVTFSGQVIDGLDAKELRGLLDQAKQRMGSGVAVIIAVNEGKASIAAAVTEDLVGKVSAVDLVKAGVEALGGKGGGGRPDMAQGGGPEGAKAADAIAAVKAVLAG
;
A
#
# COMPACT_ATOMS: atom_id res chain seq x y z
N ARG A 1 -12.49 -9.71 20.14
CA ARG A 1 -13.31 -8.84 19.26
C ARG A 1 -13.32 -7.35 19.62
N LYS A 2 -13.27 -6.92 20.89
CA LYS A 2 -13.03 -5.50 21.21
C LYS A 2 -11.54 -5.14 21.14
N LEU A 3 -10.70 -5.95 21.79
CA LEU A 3 -9.24 -5.82 21.78
C LEU A 3 -8.61 -5.87 20.39
N GLU A 4 -9.06 -6.79 19.53
CA GLU A 4 -8.58 -6.89 18.14
C GLU A 4 -8.91 -5.63 17.32
N ARG A 5 -10.07 -5.03 17.58
CA ARG A 5 -10.51 -3.81 16.90
C ARG A 5 -9.76 -2.58 17.41
N GLU A 6 -9.59 -2.46 18.72
CA GLU A 6 -8.75 -1.42 19.34
C GLU A 6 -7.29 -1.51 18.86
N LEU A 7 -6.77 -2.72 18.67
CA LEU A 7 -5.44 -2.94 18.09
C LEU A 7 -5.36 -2.51 16.62
N ALA A 8 -6.37 -2.83 15.80
CA ALA A 8 -6.44 -2.38 14.42
C ALA A 8 -6.49 -0.85 14.34
N ASP A 9 -7.31 -0.19 15.17
CA ASP A 9 -7.43 1.26 15.18
C ASP A 9 -6.14 1.96 15.65
N ALA A 10 -5.44 1.41 16.65
CA ALA A 10 -4.13 1.92 17.07
C ALA A 10 -3.07 1.79 15.96
N LYS A 11 -3.05 0.66 15.23
CA LYS A 11 -2.14 0.44 14.10
C LYS A 11 -2.42 1.38 12.93
N LYS A 12 -3.70 1.64 12.63
CA LYS A 12 -4.08 2.66 11.63
C LYS A 12 -3.62 4.05 12.04
N ALA A 13 -3.85 4.43 13.30
CA ALA A 13 -3.41 5.72 13.82
C ALA A 13 -1.88 5.88 13.70
N LEU A 14 -1.11 4.82 13.99
CA LEU A 14 0.33 4.81 13.77
C LEU A 14 0.68 4.97 12.28
N ALA A 15 0.06 4.18 11.40
CA ALA A 15 0.30 4.28 9.95
C ALA A 15 -0.03 5.69 9.39
N LEU A 16 -1.00 6.39 9.98
CA LEU A 16 -1.38 7.74 9.56
C LEU A 16 -0.55 8.85 10.24
N GLY A 17 0.46 8.50 11.04
CA GLY A 17 1.38 9.46 11.69
C GLY A 17 0.90 10.00 13.04
N GLY A 18 -0.11 9.38 13.68
CA GLY A 18 -0.74 9.85 14.92
C GLY A 18 -0.16 9.33 16.24
N GLY A 19 0.85 8.46 16.22
CA GLY A 19 1.50 7.95 17.44
C GLY A 19 3.00 8.20 17.42
N GLY A 20 3.51 8.88 18.45
CA GLY A 20 4.91 9.25 18.59
C GLY A 20 5.86 8.06 18.73
N ALA A 21 6.16 7.39 17.62
CA ALA A 21 7.37 6.61 17.35
C ALA A 21 7.25 6.09 15.91
N LYS A 22 8.02 6.67 14.98
CA LYS A 22 8.29 6.28 13.58
C LYS A 22 7.46 5.10 13.03
N ALA A 23 6.22 5.37 12.63
CA ALA A 23 5.70 4.83 11.38
C ALA A 23 5.81 6.00 10.39
N GLU A 24 6.99 6.15 9.79
CA GLU A 24 7.22 7.15 8.75
C GLU A 24 6.34 6.79 7.55
N ALA A 25 5.13 7.35 7.51
CA ALA A 25 4.48 7.66 6.26
C ALA A 25 5.32 8.75 5.57
N ALA A 26 6.51 8.37 5.09
CA ALA A 26 7.37 9.26 4.34
C ALA A 26 6.83 9.27 2.92
N ASP A 27 6.00 10.28 2.63
CA ASP A 27 5.74 10.64 1.25
C ASP A 27 7.10 10.99 0.62
N GLU A 28 7.45 10.36 -0.49
CA GLU A 28 8.71 10.57 -1.20
C GLU A 28 8.43 10.77 -2.70
N GLU A 29 9.38 11.36 -3.42
CA GLU A 29 9.24 11.54 -4.87
C GLU A 29 9.89 10.36 -5.61
N VAL A 30 9.11 9.71 -6.49
CA VAL A 30 9.56 8.59 -7.34
C VAL A 30 9.11 8.86 -8.76
N GLY A 31 10.04 8.98 -9.72
CA GLY A 31 9.68 9.23 -11.12
C GLY A 31 8.91 10.54 -11.36
N GLY A 32 9.09 11.55 -10.49
CA GLY A 32 8.33 12.80 -10.54
C GLY A 32 6.89 12.70 -10.01
N VAL A 33 6.56 11.60 -9.32
CA VAL A 33 5.26 11.35 -8.69
C VAL A 33 5.43 11.22 -7.18
N THR A 34 4.59 11.89 -6.40
CA THR A 34 4.53 11.68 -4.95
C THR A 34 4.07 10.26 -4.65
N PHE A 35 4.85 9.55 -3.84
CA PHE A 35 4.64 8.16 -3.49
C PHE A 35 4.56 7.97 -1.97
N SER A 36 3.55 7.25 -1.50
CA SER A 36 3.41 6.81 -0.11
C SER A 36 3.38 5.30 -0.04
N GLY A 37 4.45 4.66 0.45
CA GLY A 37 4.53 3.22 0.65
C GLY A 37 4.51 2.82 2.13
N GLN A 38 3.64 1.89 2.52
CA GLN A 38 3.55 1.43 3.92
C GLN A 38 3.45 -0.08 4.05
N VAL A 39 4.07 -0.62 5.10
CA VAL A 39 3.89 -2.01 5.55
C VAL A 39 3.28 -1.99 6.93
N ILE A 40 2.18 -2.73 7.12
CA ILE A 40 1.40 -2.75 8.37
C ILE A 40 1.14 -4.19 8.77
N ASP A 41 1.68 -4.61 9.91
CA ASP A 41 1.42 -5.94 10.46
C ASP A 41 0.03 -6.05 11.08
N GLY A 42 -0.67 -7.15 10.86
CA GLY A 42 -1.92 -7.49 11.55
C GLY A 42 -3.14 -6.67 11.11
N LEU A 43 -3.13 -6.10 9.89
CA LEU A 43 -4.23 -5.31 9.33
C LEU A 43 -5.09 -6.17 8.38
N ASP A 44 -6.42 -6.08 8.43
CA ASP A 44 -7.27 -6.80 7.49
C ASP A 44 -7.18 -6.17 6.08
N ALA A 45 -7.11 -6.99 5.04
CA ALA A 45 -7.09 -6.55 3.64
C ALA A 45 -8.27 -5.63 3.27
N LYS A 46 -9.43 -5.77 3.93
CA LYS A 46 -10.60 -4.91 3.74
C LYS A 46 -10.38 -3.47 4.19
N GLU A 47 -9.44 -3.24 5.10
CA GLU A 47 -9.15 -1.92 5.67
C GLU A 47 -8.20 -1.11 4.79
N LEU A 48 -7.46 -1.78 3.90
CA LEU A 48 -6.49 -1.16 2.99
C LEU A 48 -7.11 -0.04 2.15
N ARG A 49 -8.32 -0.26 1.61
CA ARG A 49 -8.97 0.71 0.73
C ARG A 49 -9.21 2.05 1.43
N GLY A 50 -9.71 2.02 2.67
CA GLY A 50 -9.97 3.24 3.43
C GLY A 50 -8.68 4.02 3.74
N LEU A 51 -7.59 3.30 4.05
CA LEU A 51 -6.29 3.93 4.31
C LEU A 51 -5.68 4.53 3.03
N LEU A 52 -5.84 3.86 1.89
CA LEU A 52 -5.40 4.38 0.60
C LEU A 52 -6.14 5.66 0.21
N ASP A 53 -7.45 5.72 0.43
CA ASP A 53 -8.23 6.93 0.17
C ASP A 53 -7.79 8.09 1.07
N GLN A 54 -7.48 7.82 2.35
CA GLN A 54 -6.90 8.82 3.26
C GLN A 54 -5.50 9.28 2.82
N ALA A 55 -4.65 8.37 2.38
CA ALA A 55 -3.32 8.70 1.88
C ALA A 55 -3.39 9.60 0.63
N LYS A 56 -4.26 9.27 -0.33
CA LYS A 56 -4.51 10.11 -1.51
C LYS A 56 -5.02 11.50 -1.11
N GLN A 57 -5.97 11.58 -0.18
CA GLN A 57 -6.50 12.86 0.29
C GLN A 57 -5.41 13.72 0.95
N ARG A 58 -4.47 13.11 1.70
CA ARG A 58 -3.33 13.81 2.30
C ARG A 58 -2.36 14.34 1.24
N MET A 59 -2.00 13.52 0.26
CA MET A 59 -1.02 13.88 -0.78
C MET A 59 -1.58 14.88 -1.81
N GLY A 60 -2.89 14.88 -2.04
CA GLY A 60 -3.55 15.66 -3.09
C GLY A 60 -3.38 15.04 -4.48
N SER A 61 -2.14 14.80 -4.92
CA SER A 61 -1.79 14.07 -6.14
C SER A 61 -0.66 13.09 -5.85
N GLY A 62 -0.79 11.84 -6.30
CA GLY A 62 0.22 10.81 -6.09
C GLY A 62 -0.27 9.37 -6.15
N VAL A 63 0.60 8.48 -5.69
CA VAL A 63 0.40 7.03 -5.63
C VAL A 63 0.57 6.56 -4.20
N ALA A 64 -0.42 5.86 -3.66
CA ALA A 64 -0.34 5.23 -2.35
C ALA A 64 -0.32 3.71 -2.50
N VAL A 65 0.55 3.03 -1.75
CA VAL A 65 0.61 1.57 -1.65
C VAL A 65 0.71 1.15 -0.19
N ILE A 66 -0.13 0.19 0.19
CA ILE A 66 -0.13 -0.38 1.53
C ILE A 66 -0.06 -1.90 1.41
N ILE A 67 0.84 -2.49 2.21
CA ILE A 67 0.98 -3.93 2.36
C ILE A 67 0.60 -4.31 3.79
N ALA A 68 -0.42 -5.15 3.92
CA ALA A 68 -0.79 -5.77 5.19
C ALA A 68 -0.16 -7.15 5.32
N VAL A 69 0.62 -7.38 6.38
CA VAL A 69 1.23 -8.68 6.68
C VAL A 69 0.44 -9.39 7.77
N ASN A 70 -0.06 -10.60 7.48
CA ASN A 70 -0.80 -11.43 8.42
C ASN A 70 -0.38 -12.89 8.29
N GLU A 71 -0.01 -13.52 9.42
CA GLU A 71 0.29 -14.96 9.47
C GLU A 71 1.29 -15.41 8.40
N GLY A 72 2.32 -14.59 8.17
CA GLY A 72 3.37 -14.84 7.17
C GLY A 72 2.97 -14.55 5.72
N LYS A 73 1.71 -14.23 5.44
CA LYS A 73 1.21 -13.82 4.10
C LYS A 73 1.11 -12.30 4.02
N ALA A 74 1.10 -11.78 2.80
CA ALA A 74 0.86 -10.35 2.57
C ALA A 74 -0.29 -10.10 1.61
N SER A 75 -1.09 -9.08 1.93
CA SER A 75 -2.05 -8.45 1.03
C SER A 75 -1.52 -7.08 0.65
N ILE A 76 -1.60 -6.73 -0.63
CA ILE A 76 -1.15 -5.44 -1.16
C ILE A 76 -2.32 -4.76 -1.84
N ALA A 77 -2.41 -3.44 -1.66
CA ALA A 77 -3.31 -2.61 -2.44
C ALA A 77 -2.60 -1.31 -2.84
N ALA A 78 -2.93 -0.80 -4.03
CA ALA A 78 -2.42 0.44 -4.57
C ALA A 78 -3.56 1.34 -5.03
N ALA A 79 -3.38 2.64 -4.85
CA ALA A 79 -4.29 3.67 -5.33
C ALA A 79 -3.54 4.79 -6.03
N VAL A 80 -4.11 5.27 -7.12
CA VAL A 80 -3.58 6.35 -7.95
C VAL A 80 -4.61 7.49 -7.91
N THR A 81 -4.17 8.75 -7.75
CA THR A 81 -5.06 9.91 -7.83
C THR A 81 -5.58 10.11 -9.25
N GLU A 82 -6.77 10.72 -9.39
CA GLU A 82 -7.49 10.80 -10.66
C GLU A 82 -6.69 11.50 -11.78
N ASP A 83 -5.87 12.49 -11.43
CA ASP A 83 -5.00 13.25 -12.34
C ASP A 83 -3.83 12.43 -12.93
N LEU A 84 -3.50 11.31 -12.28
CA LEU A 84 -2.44 10.39 -12.71
C LEU A 84 -3.01 9.14 -13.42
N VAL A 85 -4.32 8.91 -13.36
CA VAL A 85 -4.96 7.79 -14.06
C VAL A 85 -4.75 7.94 -15.58
N GLY A 86 -4.23 6.89 -16.21
CA GLY A 86 -3.86 6.89 -17.63
C GLY A 86 -2.38 7.17 -17.88
N LYS A 87 -1.66 7.72 -16.89
CA LYS A 87 -0.18 7.76 -16.86
C LYS A 87 0.38 6.64 -15.99
N VAL A 88 -0.27 6.41 -14.85
CA VAL A 88 0.08 5.35 -13.90
C VAL A 88 -1.10 4.39 -13.77
N SER A 89 -0.81 3.10 -13.73
CA SER A 89 -1.79 2.02 -13.62
C SER A 89 -1.68 1.35 -12.27
N ALA A 90 -2.69 1.49 -11.41
CA ALA A 90 -2.72 0.80 -10.10
C ALA A 90 -2.59 -0.72 -10.26
N VAL A 91 -3.15 -1.27 -11.34
CA VAL A 91 -3.09 -2.70 -11.65
C VAL A 91 -1.65 -3.15 -11.89
N ASP A 92 -0.86 -2.38 -12.63
CA ASP A 92 0.52 -2.78 -12.97
C ASP A 92 1.46 -2.62 -11.77
N LEU A 93 1.25 -1.58 -10.95
CA LEU A 93 1.92 -1.45 -9.66
C LEU A 93 1.66 -2.67 -8.75
N VAL A 94 0.38 -3.07 -8.62
CA VAL A 94 0.02 -4.22 -7.78
C VAL A 94 0.61 -5.52 -8.31
N LYS A 95 0.60 -5.76 -9.62
CA LYS A 95 1.19 -6.98 -10.19
C LYS A 95 2.67 -7.09 -9.83
N ALA A 96 3.44 -6.01 -9.97
CA ALA A 96 4.85 -6.00 -9.60
C ALA A 96 5.07 -6.31 -8.11
N GLY A 97 4.26 -5.70 -7.23
CA GLY A 97 4.31 -6.02 -5.80
C GLY A 97 3.90 -7.45 -5.48
N VAL A 98 2.86 -7.98 -6.14
CA VAL A 98 2.39 -9.37 -5.95
C VAL A 98 3.45 -10.38 -6.38
N GLU A 99 4.13 -10.15 -7.49
CA GLU A 99 5.23 -11.00 -7.96
C GLU A 99 6.38 -11.04 -6.94
N ALA A 100 6.76 -9.88 -6.37
CA ALA A 100 7.76 -9.81 -5.31
C ALA A 100 7.34 -10.57 -4.04
N LEU A 101 6.04 -10.60 -3.72
CA LEU A 101 5.48 -11.40 -2.62
C LEU A 101 5.34 -12.90 -2.94
N GLY A 102 5.84 -13.37 -4.09
CA GLY A 102 5.71 -14.76 -4.54
C GLY A 102 4.27 -15.14 -4.92
N GLY A 103 3.39 -14.16 -5.05
CA GLY A 103 2.00 -14.35 -5.50
C GLY A 103 1.89 -14.39 -7.02
N LYS A 104 0.66 -14.50 -7.52
CA LYS A 104 0.37 -14.44 -8.95
C LYS A 104 -0.82 -13.53 -9.21
N GLY A 105 -0.67 -12.58 -10.13
CA GLY A 105 -1.75 -11.70 -10.57
C GLY A 105 -1.93 -10.48 -9.68
N GLY A 106 -3.19 -10.15 -9.39
CA GLY A 106 -3.59 -8.83 -8.88
C GLY A 106 -4.49 -8.14 -9.88
N GLY A 107 -5.47 -7.39 -9.39
CA GLY A 107 -6.50 -6.82 -10.25
C GLY A 107 -7.33 -5.76 -9.57
N GLY A 108 -8.16 -5.10 -10.37
CA GLY A 108 -8.96 -3.96 -9.96
C GLY A 108 -9.18 -3.01 -11.12
N ARG A 109 -9.30 -1.74 -10.78
CA ARG A 109 -9.47 -0.65 -11.73
C ARG A 109 -8.15 0.11 -11.92
N PRO A 110 -8.02 0.93 -12.97
CA PRO A 110 -6.82 1.74 -13.19
C PRO A 110 -6.46 2.67 -12.01
N ASP A 111 -7.45 3.14 -11.25
CA ASP A 111 -7.30 4.02 -10.07
C ASP A 111 -7.03 3.26 -8.77
N MET A 112 -7.36 1.97 -8.70
CA MET A 112 -7.31 1.19 -7.47
C MET A 112 -7.25 -0.31 -7.77
N ALA A 113 -6.23 -0.98 -7.26
CA ALA A 113 -6.06 -2.43 -7.42
C ALA A 113 -5.62 -3.10 -6.12
N GLN A 114 -5.78 -4.42 -6.07
CA GLN A 114 -5.39 -5.24 -4.94
C GLN A 114 -4.89 -6.63 -5.35
N GLY A 115 -4.12 -7.25 -4.47
CA GLY A 115 -3.58 -8.59 -4.64
C GLY A 115 -2.93 -9.09 -3.35
N GLY A 116 -2.16 -10.17 -3.46
CA GLY A 116 -1.42 -10.71 -2.33
C GLY A 116 -0.54 -11.89 -2.70
N GLY A 117 0.31 -12.29 -1.76
CA GLY A 117 1.26 -13.39 -1.93
C GLY A 117 1.59 -14.09 -0.62
N PRO A 118 2.17 -15.30 -0.69
CA PRO A 118 2.50 -16.09 0.48
C PRO A 118 3.74 -15.59 1.24
N GLU A 119 4.53 -14.68 0.67
CA GLU A 119 5.81 -14.25 1.25
C GLU A 119 5.72 -12.88 1.93
N GLY A 120 5.02 -12.79 3.06
CA GLY A 120 4.85 -11.53 3.80
C GLY A 120 6.16 -10.92 4.31
N ALA A 121 7.21 -11.73 4.49
CA ALA A 121 8.55 -11.25 4.81
C ALA A 121 9.18 -10.40 3.69
N LYS A 122 8.68 -10.51 2.45
CA LYS A 122 9.13 -9.72 1.29
C LYS A 122 8.34 -8.42 1.09
N ALA A 123 7.62 -7.94 2.11
CA ALA A 123 6.83 -6.71 2.00
C ALA A 123 7.67 -5.49 1.59
N ALA A 124 8.89 -5.35 2.12
CA ALA A 124 9.79 -4.28 1.72
C ALA A 124 10.21 -4.40 0.23
N ASP A 125 10.51 -5.62 -0.23
CA ASP A 125 10.86 -5.89 -1.63
C ASP A 125 9.69 -5.58 -2.56
N ALA A 126 8.46 -5.84 -2.13
CA ALA A 126 7.26 -5.51 -2.88
C ALA A 126 7.03 -3.99 -3.01
N ILE A 127 7.30 -3.21 -1.96
CA ILE A 127 7.33 -1.74 -2.07
C ILE A 127 8.42 -1.29 -3.05
N ALA A 128 9.62 -1.88 -3.01
CA ALA A 128 10.69 -1.55 -3.93
C ALA A 128 10.33 -1.88 -5.39
N ALA A 129 9.69 -3.02 -5.65
CA ALA A 129 9.22 -3.40 -6.97
C ALA A 129 8.18 -2.40 -7.54
N VAL A 130 7.25 -1.94 -6.70
CA VAL A 130 6.30 -0.88 -7.06
C VAL A 130 7.02 0.41 -7.45
N LYS A 131 7.99 0.85 -6.64
CA LYS A 131 8.77 2.06 -6.93
C LYS A 131 9.53 1.94 -8.25
N ALA A 132 10.08 0.76 -8.55
CA ALA A 132 10.79 0.53 -9.81
C ALA A 132 9.87 0.68 -11.03
N VAL A 133 8.61 0.21 -10.94
CA VAL A 133 7.60 0.43 -11.99
C VAL A 133 7.22 1.91 -12.10
N LEU A 134 7.10 2.62 -10.98
CA LEU A 134 6.74 4.04 -10.98
C LEU A 134 7.87 4.95 -11.50
N ALA A 135 9.13 4.54 -11.36
CA ALA A 135 10.29 5.31 -11.77
C ALA A 135 10.66 5.15 -13.26
N GLY A 136 10.13 4.13 -13.94
CA GLY A 136 10.41 3.82 -15.35
C GLY A 136 9.37 4.39 -16.30
#